data_AF-A0A973TF96-F1
#
_entry.id   AF-A0A973TF96-F1
#
_cell.length_a   1.000
_cell.length_b   1.000
_cell.length_c   1.000
_cell.angle_alpha   90.00
_cell.angle_beta   90.00
_cell.angle_gamma   90.00
#
_symmetry.space_group_name_H-M   'P 1'
#
loop_
_entity.id
_entity.type
_entity.pdbx_description
1 polymer ?
#
loop_
_entity_poly.entity_id
_entity_poly.type
_entity_poly.pdbx_seq_one_letter_code
_entity_poly.pdbx_strand_id
1 'polypeptide(L)'
;MPMPLPPDLAADLAALEQEMSHLQLRHLGSMFAFASAWAERHDTLLARAPAAQRADMQAQLRRIGIRWGLAPGARVTMQFPVLPALQRTG
;
A
#
# COMPACT_ATOMS: atom_id res chain seq x y z
N MET A 1 12.74 -3.59 21.16
CA MET A 1 12.57 -2.22 20.64
C MET A 1 12.79 -2.29 19.15
N PRO A 2 11.88 -1.77 18.29
CA PRO A 2 12.14 -1.70 16.86
C PRO A 2 13.42 -0.89 16.63
N MET A 3 14.32 -1.39 15.79
CA MET A 3 15.55 -0.66 15.48
C MET A 3 15.21 0.40 14.43
N PRO A 4 15.65 1.66 14.59
CA PRO A 4 15.46 2.64 13.54
C PRO A 4 16.10 2.13 12.24
N LEU A 5 15.35 2.21 11.14
CA LEU A 5 15.87 1.85 9.83
C LEU A 5 17.06 2.78 9.49
N PRO A 6 18.05 2.30 8.72
CA PRO A 6 19.09 3.12 8.14
C PRO A 6 18.49 4.31 7.41
N PRO A 7 19.15 5.47 7.42
CA PRO A 7 18.61 6.69 6.82
C PRO A 7 18.26 6.49 5.33
N ASP A 8 19.07 5.73 4.60
CA ASP A 8 18.83 5.44 3.18
C ASP A 8 17.54 4.64 2.97
N LEU A 9 17.30 3.62 3.79
CA LEU A 9 16.08 2.80 3.73
C LEU A 9 14.84 3.56 4.19
N ALA A 10 15.00 4.48 5.15
CA ALA A 10 13.93 5.38 5.57
C ALA A 10 13.56 6.38 4.46
N ALA A 11 14.56 6.90 3.75
CA ALA A 11 14.36 7.77 2.59
C ALA A 11 13.67 7.03 1.44
N ASP A 12 14.09 5.80 1.13
CA ASP A 12 13.47 4.94 0.12
C ASP A 12 11.98 4.67 0.45
N LEU A 13 11.64 4.41 1.73
CA LEU A 13 10.25 4.26 2.17
C LEU A 13 9.43 5.54 1.98
N ALA A 14 9.99 6.69 2.35
CA ALA A 14 9.32 7.98 2.18
C ALA A 14 9.12 8.33 0.69
N ALA A 15 10.06 7.94 -0.16
CA ALA A 15 9.96 8.09 -1.61
C ALA A 15 8.87 7.17 -2.18
N LEU A 16 8.83 5.90 -1.78
CA LEU A 16 7.77 4.97 -2.17
C LEU A 16 6.39 5.54 -1.82
N GLU A 17 6.22 6.04 -0.59
CA GLU A 17 4.95 6.55 -0.11
C GLU A 17 4.44 7.77 -0.92
N GLN A 18 5.35 8.63 -1.38
CA GLN A 18 5.03 9.71 -2.32
C GLN A 18 4.70 9.17 -3.72
N GLU A 19 5.44 8.17 -4.19
CA GLU A 19 5.23 7.54 -5.50
C GLU A 19 3.88 6.83 -5.61
N MET A 20 3.32 6.34 -4.49
CA MET A 20 2.05 5.61 -4.48
C MET A 20 0.90 6.37 -5.14
N SER A 21 0.80 7.69 -4.93
CA SER A 21 -0.21 8.53 -5.59
C SER A 21 -0.03 8.53 -7.11
N HIS A 22 1.21 8.62 -7.57
CA HIS A 22 1.55 8.59 -9.00
C HIS A 22 1.29 7.21 -9.61
N LEU A 23 1.59 6.14 -8.89
CA LEU A 23 1.31 4.76 -9.31
C LEU A 23 -0.19 4.52 -9.45
N GLN A 24 -0.99 4.99 -8.49
CA GLN A 24 -2.45 4.87 -8.57
C GLN A 24 -3.01 5.62 -9.78
N LEU A 25 -2.53 6.84 -10.04
CA LEU A 25 -2.93 7.63 -11.20
C LEU A 25 -2.52 6.99 -12.53
N ARG A 26 -1.30 6.43 -12.59
CA ARG A 26 -0.77 5.77 -13.79
C ARG A 26 -1.52 4.48 -14.14
N HIS A 27 -2.06 3.80 -13.14
CA HIS A 27 -2.79 2.54 -13.30
C HIS A 27 -4.30 2.69 -13.03
N LEU A 28 -4.84 3.90 -13.24
CA LEU A 28 -6.28 4.16 -13.14
C LEU A 28 -7.07 3.15 -13.99
N GLY A 29 -8.01 2.47 -13.34
CA GLY A 29 -8.85 1.45 -14.00
C GLY A 29 -8.32 0.01 -13.91
N SER A 30 -7.11 -0.22 -13.38
CA SER A 30 -6.61 -1.59 -13.15
C SER A 30 -5.98 -1.75 -11.76
N MET A 31 -6.80 -2.24 -10.82
CA MET A 31 -6.34 -2.61 -9.47
C MET A 31 -5.22 -3.66 -9.52
N PHE A 32 -5.27 -4.59 -10.48
CA PHE A 32 -4.23 -5.61 -10.63
C PHE A 32 -2.89 -5.02 -11.07
N ALA A 33 -2.88 -4.10 -12.04
CA ALA A 33 -1.64 -3.45 -12.48
C ALA A 33 -1.05 -2.58 -11.37
N PHE A 34 -1.89 -1.87 -10.63
CA PHE A 34 -1.48 -1.10 -9.46
C PHE A 34 -0.88 -1.98 -8.37
N ALA A 35 -1.54 -3.09 -8.02
CA ALA A 35 -1.05 -4.04 -7.03
C ALA A 35 0.26 -4.70 -7.44
N SER A 36 0.41 -5.05 -8.72
CA SER A 36 1.64 -5.64 -9.26
C SER A 36 2.81 -4.66 -9.18
N ALA A 37 2.60 -3.41 -9.60
CA ALA A 37 3.63 -2.37 -9.54
C ALA A 37 4.08 -2.05 -8.10
N TRP A 38 3.17 -2.17 -7.13
CA TRP A 38 3.51 -2.08 -5.70
C TRP A 38 4.28 -3.30 -5.21
N ALA A 39 3.87 -4.51 -5.57
CA ALA A 39 4.52 -5.76 -5.15
C ALA A 39 5.99 -5.81 -5.62
N GLU A 40 6.27 -5.41 -6.87
CA GLU A 40 7.64 -5.33 -7.39
C GLU A 40 8.54 -4.39 -6.57
N ARG A 41 7.99 -3.23 -6.15
CA ARG A 41 8.71 -2.26 -5.32
C ARG A 41 8.88 -2.75 -3.88
N HIS A 42 7.85 -3.38 -3.32
CA HIS A 42 7.89 -4.04 -2.02
C HIS A 42 9.05 -5.03 -1.96
N ASP A 43 9.13 -5.93 -2.94
CA ASP A 43 10.16 -6.97 -2.97
C ASP A 43 11.55 -6.39 -3.17
N THR A 44 11.68 -5.36 -4.02
CA THR A 44 12.94 -4.65 -4.24
C THR A 44 13.47 -4.02 -2.95
N LEU A 45 12.62 -3.33 -2.18
CA LEU A 45 13.02 -2.69 -0.92
C LEU A 45 13.31 -3.72 0.18
N LEU A 46 12.54 -4.80 0.25
CA LEU A 46 12.75 -5.86 1.22
C LEU A 46 14.05 -6.65 0.94
N ALA A 47 14.44 -6.80 -0.34
CA ALA A 47 15.70 -7.41 -0.74
C ALA A 47 16.91 -6.59 -0.30
N ARG A 48 16.82 -5.25 -0.37
CA ARG A 48 17.87 -4.31 0.07
C ARG A 48 18.03 -4.22 1.59
N ALA A 49 17.00 -4.57 2.35
CA ALA A 49 17.04 -4.49 3.80
C ALA A 49 18.04 -5.51 4.40
N PRO A 50 18.96 -5.06 5.28
CA PRO A 50 19.82 -5.96 6.06
C PRO A 50 18.99 -6.96 6.87
N ALA A 51 19.53 -8.18 7.07
CA ALA A 51 18.81 -9.25 7.75
C ALA A 51 18.27 -8.85 9.14
N ALA A 52 19.05 -8.06 9.91
CA ALA A 52 18.66 -7.58 11.23
C ALA A 52 17.46 -6.61 11.22
N GLN A 53 17.12 -6.02 10.08
CA GLN A 53 16.10 -4.98 9.94
C GLN A 53 14.94 -5.40 9.01
N ARG A 54 15.01 -6.61 8.43
CA ARG A 54 13.97 -7.11 7.52
C ARG A 54 12.58 -7.12 8.15
N ALA A 55 12.48 -7.49 9.43
CA ALA A 55 11.20 -7.50 10.14
C ALA A 55 10.61 -6.08 10.26
N ASP A 56 11.43 -5.10 10.62
CA ASP A 56 11.01 -3.70 10.74
C ASP A 56 10.63 -3.13 9.36
N MET A 57 11.43 -3.41 8.32
CA MET A 57 11.13 -3.02 6.94
C MET A 57 9.80 -3.62 6.46
N GLN A 58 9.60 -4.93 6.66
CA GLN A 58 8.37 -5.62 6.27
C GLN A 58 7.15 -5.03 7.00
N ALA A 59 7.29 -4.66 8.27
CA ALA A 59 6.22 -4.02 9.03
C ALA A 59 5.84 -2.64 8.45
N GLN A 60 6.82 -1.83 8.04
CA GLN A 60 6.56 -0.52 7.42
C GLN A 60 5.92 -0.67 6.04
N LEU A 61 6.47 -1.52 5.18
CA LEU A 61 5.92 -1.80 3.86
C LEU A 61 4.49 -2.32 3.94
N ARG A 62 4.20 -3.20 4.91
CA ARG A 62 2.83 -3.67 5.16
C ARG A 62 1.88 -2.55 5.54
N ARG A 63 2.30 -1.58 6.37
CA ARG A 63 1.47 -0.42 6.73
C ARG A 63 1.15 0.46 5.53
N ILE A 64 2.12 0.67 4.64
CA ILE A 64 1.90 1.36 3.36
C ILE A 64 0.88 0.57 2.53
N GLY A 65 1.10 -0.73 2.32
CA GLY A 65 0.16 -1.59 1.59
C GLY A 65 -1.26 -1.54 2.15
N ILE A 66 -1.43 -1.58 3.48
CA ILE A 66 -2.74 -1.46 4.15
C ILE A 66 -3.42 -0.13 3.81
N ARG A 67 -2.69 0.99 3.86
CA ARG A 67 -3.23 2.32 3.59
C ARG A 67 -3.75 2.47 2.16
N TRP A 68 -3.08 1.82 1.22
CA TRP A 68 -3.41 1.86 -0.20
C TRP A 68 -4.32 0.73 -0.68
N GLY A 69 -4.80 -0.15 0.23
CA GLY A 69 -5.70 -1.25 -0.12
C GLY A 69 -5.01 -2.47 -0.76
N LEU A 70 -3.69 -2.59 -0.65
CA LEU A 70 -2.86 -3.59 -1.32
C LEU A 70 -2.38 -4.74 -0.42
N ALA A 71 -2.55 -4.61 0.90
CA ALA A 71 -2.20 -5.64 1.87
C ALA A 71 -3.36 -5.99 2.81
N PRO A 72 -3.48 -7.25 3.27
CA PRO A 72 -4.51 -7.67 4.21
C PRO A 72 -4.38 -6.92 5.54
N GLY A 73 -5.48 -6.27 5.93
CA GLY A 73 -5.54 -5.29 7.02
C GLY A 73 -6.05 -3.91 6.57
N ALA A 74 -6.13 -3.65 5.26
CA ALA A 74 -6.88 -2.54 4.70
C ALA A 74 -8.35 -2.66 5.13
N ARG A 75 -8.75 -1.93 6.18
CA ARG A 75 -10.17 -1.72 6.45
C ARG A 75 -10.69 -0.85 5.32
N VAL A 76 -11.32 -1.48 4.35
CA VAL A 76 -12.18 -0.78 3.39
C VAL A 76 -13.38 -0.26 4.19
N THR A 77 -13.20 0.89 4.84
CA THR A 77 -14.32 1.74 5.26
C THR A 77 -14.69 2.65 4.09
N MET A 78 -15.00 2.07 2.92
CA MET A 78 -15.96 2.75 2.07
C MET A 78 -17.31 2.53 2.74
N GLN A 79 -17.87 3.59 3.30
CA GLN A 79 -19.30 3.63 3.59
C GLN A 79 -20.00 3.32 2.27
N PHE A 80 -20.63 2.15 2.16
CA PHE A 80 -21.47 1.84 1.02
C PHE A 80 -22.66 2.82 1.06
N PRO A 81 -22.84 3.69 0.05
CA PRO A 81 -24.08 4.43 -0.04
C PRO A 81 -25.20 3.40 -0.23
N VAL A 82 -26.13 3.36 0.72
CA VAL A 82 -27.37 2.59 0.57
C VAL A 82 -28.11 3.20 -0.62
N LEU A 83 -28.18 2.47 -1.74
CA LEU A 83 -29.03 2.86 -2.86
C LEU A 83 -30.47 2.93 -2.34
N PRO A 84 -31.19 4.06 -2.50
CA PRO A 84 -32.60 4.08 -2.16
C PRO A 84 -33.30 3.02 -3.02
N ALA A 85 -34.03 2.12 -2.36
CA ALA A 85 -34.82 1.12 -3.04
C ALA A 85 -35.71 1.83 -4.07
N LEU A 86 -35.51 1.51 -5.34
CA LEU A 86 -36.29 2.04 -6.44
C LEU A 86 -37.75 1.70 -6.15
N GLN A 87 -38.52 2.67 -5.65
CA GLN A 87 -39.94 2.48 -5.41
C GLN A 87 -40.61 2.31 -6.78
N ARG A 88 -40.89 1.06 -7.12
CA ARG A 88 -41.75 0.71 -8.22
C ARG A 88 -43.19 0.88 -7.74
N THR A 89 -43.73 2.07 -7.96
CA THR A 89 -45.17 2.36 -8.01
C THR A 89 -45.37 2.95 -9.41
N GLY A 90 -46.06 2.28 -10.34
CA GLY A 90 -47.37 1.68 -10.17
C GLY A 90 -48.35 2.65 -10.78
#